data_AF-A0A1R1YIS6-F1
#
_entry.id   AF-A0A1R1YIS6-F1
#
_cell.length_a   1.000
_cell.length_b   1.000
_cell.length_c   1.000
_cell.angle_alpha   90.00
_cell.angle_beta   90.00
_cell.angle_gamma   90.00
#
_symmetry.space_group_name_H-M   'P 1'
#
loop_
_entity.id
_entity.type
_entity.pdbx_description
1 polymer ?
#
loop_
_entity_poly.entity_id
_entity_poly.type
_entity_poly.pdbx_seq_one_letter_code
_entity_poly.pdbx_strand_id
1 'polypeptide(L)'
;MGTSVASPELVLNPLLISRTPGEQLLLETSANSCRISLRIKQADDIEKILCHKLARFLMLRSDSFQILRRTPIPNFDLSFLVTYHTITQYDKTRVVDFIIEFLEQVDKEISEMKLSLNARARIVAESYLSQLLLETSANSCRISLRIKQADDIEKILCHKLARFLMLRSDSFQILRRTPIPNFDLSFLVTYHTITQYDKTRVVDFIIEFLEQVDKEISEMKLSLNARARIVAESYLSQVTLTFFFIFPYLAFPFTFFCTRNFSNSFPNPLFFLSIRI
;
A
#
# COMPACT_ATOMS: atom_id res chain seq x y z
N MET A 1 6.70 14.39 37.66
CA MET A 1 7.19 14.92 36.38
C MET A 1 6.90 16.42 36.38
N GLY A 2 7.93 17.25 36.25
CA GLY A 2 7.84 18.68 36.52
C GLY A 2 6.92 19.42 35.55
N THR A 3 5.90 20.08 36.10
CA THR A 3 5.21 21.17 35.43
C THR A 3 6.19 22.34 35.36
N SER A 4 6.75 22.62 34.19
CA SER A 4 7.47 23.87 33.96
C SER A 4 6.56 25.03 34.38
N VAL A 5 7.08 25.91 35.22
CA VAL A 5 6.40 27.11 35.71
C VAL A 5 6.05 27.98 34.50
N ALA A 6 4.83 27.84 33.97
CA ALA A 6 4.30 28.75 32.98
C ALA A 6 3.97 30.04 33.72
N SER A 7 4.68 31.12 33.40
CA SER A 7 4.34 32.46 33.88
C SER A 7 2.96 32.82 33.35
N PRO A 8 1.92 32.90 34.22
CA PRO A 8 0.53 33.04 33.78
C PRO A 8 0.29 34.34 33.01
N GLU A 9 1.13 35.34 33.23
CA GLU A 9 1.12 36.63 32.53
C GLU A 9 1.40 36.52 31.02
N LEU A 10 2.09 35.46 30.59
CA LEU A 10 2.45 35.27 29.18
C LEU A 10 1.41 34.46 28.41
N VAL A 11 0.42 33.88 29.08
CA VAL A 11 -0.61 33.03 28.47
C VAL A 11 -1.87 33.87 28.30
N LEU A 12 -2.36 33.96 27.07
CA LEU A 12 -3.59 34.66 26.75
C LEU A 12 -4.78 33.69 26.85
N ASN A 13 -5.99 34.26 26.85
CA ASN A 13 -7.21 33.45 26.89
C ASN A 13 -7.31 32.56 25.64
N PRO A 14 -7.47 31.24 25.81
CA PRO A 14 -7.63 30.34 24.67
C PRO A 14 -8.95 30.59 23.96
N LEU A 15 -8.95 30.50 22.63
CA LEU A 15 -10.12 30.67 21.79
C LEU A 15 -10.51 29.33 21.16
N LEU A 16 -11.76 28.93 21.35
CA LEU A 16 -12.34 27.75 20.69
C LEU A 16 -13.28 28.23 19.58
N ILE A 17 -12.97 27.89 18.34
CA ILE A 17 -13.83 28.13 17.18
C ILE A 17 -14.41 26.78 16.76
N SER A 18 -15.73 26.67 16.74
CA SER A 18 -16.42 25.43 16.35
C SER A 18 -17.45 25.71 15.28
N ARG A 19 -17.34 25.02 14.14
CA ARG A 19 -18.37 25.02 13.09
C ARG A 19 -19.46 24.00 13.39
N THR A 20 -19.02 22.81 13.81
CA THR A 20 -19.87 21.70 14.23
C THR A 20 -19.25 21.07 15.49
N PRO A 21 -19.96 20.26 16.28
CA PRO A 21 -19.35 19.60 17.44
C PRO A 21 -18.21 18.64 17.06
N GLY A 22 -18.19 18.15 15.81
CA GLY A 22 -17.12 17.30 15.29
C GLY A 22 -15.94 18.07 14.68
N GLU A 23 -16.08 19.37 14.42
CA GLU A 23 -15.09 20.21 13.75
C GLU A 23 -14.79 21.43 14.63
N GLN A 24 -13.62 21.38 15.28
CA GLN A 24 -13.24 22.33 16.32
C GLN A 24 -11.79 22.76 16.15
N LEU A 25 -11.53 24.05 16.34
CA LEU A 25 -10.22 24.67 16.33
C LEU A 25 -9.98 25.30 17.70
N LEU A 26 -8.93 24.86 18.39
CA LEU A 26 -8.48 25.44 19.64
C LEU A 26 -7.21 26.25 19.40
N LEU A 27 -7.28 27.54 19.72
CA LEU A 27 -6.17 28.49 19.63
C LEU A 27 -5.70 28.83 21.04
N GLU A 28 -4.46 28.48 21.34
CA GLU A 28 -3.81 28.84 22.59
C GLU A 28 -2.65 29.78 22.28
N THR A 29 -2.87 31.05 22.56
CA THR A 29 -1.91 32.11 22.27
C THR A 29 -1.07 32.44 23.50
N SER A 30 0.20 32.71 23.26
CA SER A 30 1.15 33.22 24.24
C SER A 30 1.97 34.33 23.60
N ALA A 31 2.69 35.11 24.41
CA ALA A 31 3.52 36.21 23.93
C ALA A 31 4.51 35.81 22.80
N ASN A 32 5.10 34.61 22.88
CA ASN A 32 6.17 34.17 21.97
C ASN A 32 5.78 33.04 21.00
N SER A 33 4.59 32.47 21.16
CA SER A 33 4.14 31.35 20.35
C SER A 33 2.62 31.22 20.33
N CYS A 34 2.09 30.67 19.25
CA CYS A 34 0.70 30.29 19.11
C CYS A 34 0.62 28.79 18.85
N ARG A 35 -0.22 28.09 19.60
CA ARG A 35 -0.54 26.69 19.36
C ARG A 35 -1.95 26.60 18.77
N ILE A 36 -2.05 25.92 17.64
CA ILE A 36 -3.29 25.79 16.87
C ILE A 36 -3.61 24.30 16.79
N SER A 37 -4.65 23.87 17.47
CA SER A 37 -5.06 22.46 17.49
C SER A 37 -6.38 22.25 16.78
N LEU A 38 -6.43 21.19 16.01
CA LEU A 38 -7.44 20.96 15.00
C LEU A 38 -8.10 19.61 15.21
N ARG A 39 -9.42 19.64 15.18
CA ARG A 39 -10.27 18.45 15.15
C ARG A 39 -10.96 18.43 13.80
N ILE A 40 -10.62 17.42 13.02
CA ILE A 40 -11.13 17.24 11.66
C ILE A 40 -12.48 16.55 11.74
N LYS A 41 -13.40 16.89 10.82
CA LYS A 41 -14.71 16.24 10.74
C LYS A 41 -14.54 14.75 10.41
N GLN A 42 -15.15 13.89 11.20
CA GLN A 42 -15.14 12.44 11.01
C GLN A 42 -16.60 11.96 10.93
N ALA A 43 -17.09 11.66 9.72
CA ALA A 43 -18.47 11.20 9.54
C ALA A 43 -18.62 9.68 9.72
N ASP A 44 -17.63 8.92 9.25
CA ASP A 44 -17.63 7.46 9.25
C ASP A 44 -16.39 6.88 9.95
N ASP A 45 -16.46 5.61 10.38
CA ASP A 45 -15.31 4.89 10.95
C ASP A 45 -14.13 4.80 9.97
N ILE A 46 -14.42 4.71 8.67
CA ILE A 46 -13.38 4.71 7.62
C ILE A 46 -12.64 6.05 7.61
N GLU A 47 -13.36 7.17 7.68
CA GLU A 47 -12.77 8.51 7.72
C GLU A 47 -11.95 8.72 8.98
N LYS A 48 -12.40 8.21 10.13
CA LYS A 48 -11.64 8.24 11.38
C LYS A 48 -10.29 7.52 11.24
N ILE A 49 -10.27 6.34 10.61
CA ILE A 49 -9.03 5.59 10.38
C ILE A 49 -8.13 6.31 9.38
N LEU A 50 -8.71 6.86 8.30
CA LEU A 50 -7.97 7.62 7.28
C LEU A 50 -7.34 8.88 7.86
N CYS A 51 -8.11 9.67 8.62
CA CYS A 51 -7.65 10.86 9.31
C CYS A 51 -6.50 10.54 10.26
N HIS A 52 -6.65 9.52 11.11
CA HIS A 52 -5.57 9.11 12.02
C HIS A 52 -4.29 8.67 11.29
N LYS A 53 -4.42 7.94 10.17
CA LYS A 53 -3.26 7.52 9.36
C LYS A 53 -2.60 8.71 8.66
N LEU A 54 -3.38 9.62 8.09
CA LEU A 54 -2.89 10.82 7.42
C LEU A 54 -2.19 11.75 8.41
N ALA A 55 -2.81 12.03 9.56
CA ALA A 55 -2.22 12.83 10.62
C ALA A 55 -0.89 12.22 11.09
N ARG A 56 -0.84 10.90 11.31
CA ARG A 56 0.39 10.19 11.66
C ARG A 56 1.46 10.32 10.57
N PHE A 57 1.09 10.21 9.31
CA PHE A 57 2.02 10.35 8.19
C PHE A 57 2.67 11.74 8.14
N LEU A 58 1.87 12.79 8.39
CA LEU A 58 2.34 14.18 8.43
C LEU A 58 3.22 14.45 9.66
N MET A 59 2.84 13.94 10.83
CA MET A 59 3.63 14.06 12.06
C MET A 59 5.01 13.38 11.96
N LEU A 60 5.10 12.23 11.30
CA LEU A 60 6.38 11.54 11.07
C LEU A 60 7.34 12.36 10.20
N ARG A 61 6.83 13.35 9.45
CA ARG A 61 7.60 14.24 8.59
C ARG A 61 7.65 15.68 9.11
N SER A 62 7.33 15.89 10.39
CA SER A 62 7.35 17.21 11.01
C SER A 62 8.72 17.89 10.94
N ASP A 63 9.81 17.14 10.79
CA ASP A 63 11.15 17.72 10.70
C ASP A 63 11.34 18.54 9.42
N SER A 64 10.64 18.16 8.35
CA SER A 64 10.54 18.98 7.12
C SER A 64 9.48 20.08 7.25
N PHE A 65 8.43 19.84 8.03
CA PHE A 65 7.35 20.79 8.32
C PHE A 65 7.54 21.45 9.70
N GLN A 66 8.41 22.46 9.79
CA GLN A 66 8.83 23.10 11.05
C GLN A 66 7.67 23.57 11.96
N ILE A 67 6.50 23.86 11.39
CA ILE A 67 5.32 24.34 12.12
C ILE A 67 4.45 23.23 12.71
N LEU A 68 4.61 21.99 12.27
CA LEU A 68 3.74 20.87 12.67
C LEU A 68 4.34 20.16 13.89
N ARG A 69 3.50 19.85 14.87
CA ARG A 69 3.95 19.19 16.10
C ARG A 69 4.01 17.67 15.90
N ARG A 70 5.08 17.03 16.38
CA ARG A 70 5.26 15.56 16.35
C ARG A 70 4.15 14.77 17.04
N THR A 71 3.47 15.40 17.99
CA THR A 71 2.35 14.83 18.74
C THR A 71 1.24 15.88 18.85
N PRO A 72 -0.03 15.52 18.66
CA PRO A 72 -1.12 16.46 18.83
C PRO A 72 -1.46 16.62 20.32
N ILE A 73 -2.32 17.58 20.64
CA ILE A 73 -2.96 17.68 21.96
C ILE A 73 -3.98 16.53 22.10
N PRO A 74 -4.19 15.97 23.30
CA PRO A 74 -5.28 15.01 23.51
C PRO A 74 -6.63 15.56 23.02
N ASN A 75 -7.44 14.70 22.40
CA ASN A 75 -8.74 15.01 21.79
C ASN A 75 -8.70 15.84 20.49
N PHE A 76 -7.51 16.12 19.96
CA PHE A 76 -7.31 16.76 18.65
C PHE A 76 -6.50 15.86 17.74
N ASP A 77 -6.72 15.98 16.43
CA ASP A 77 -6.09 15.11 15.41
C ASP A 77 -4.71 15.66 15.00
N LEU A 78 -4.60 16.99 14.88
CA LEU A 78 -3.39 17.70 14.50
C LEU A 78 -3.16 18.92 15.39
N SER A 79 -1.88 19.27 15.59
CA SER A 79 -1.49 20.49 16.28
C SER A 79 -0.32 21.16 15.58
N PHE A 80 -0.44 22.46 15.38
CA PHE A 80 0.62 23.33 14.91
C PHE A 80 1.20 24.14 16.07
N LEU A 81 2.50 24.39 16.00
CA LEU A 81 3.21 25.29 16.90
C LEU A 81 3.89 26.36 16.05
N VAL A 82 3.31 27.56 16.06
CA VAL A 82 3.88 28.73 15.41
C VAL A 82 4.67 29.49 16.45
N THR A 83 5.98 29.57 16.27
CA THR A 83 6.87 30.31 17.18
C THR A 83 7.22 31.67 16.59
N TYR A 84 7.72 32.58 17.43
CA TYR A 84 8.28 33.84 16.95
C TYR A 84 9.37 33.64 15.88
N HIS A 85 10.20 32.60 15.99
CA HIS A 85 11.21 32.28 14.98
C HIS A 85 10.57 31.96 13.63
N THR A 86 9.51 31.16 13.61
CA THR A 86 8.74 30.87 12.39
C THR A 86 8.21 32.14 11.72
N ILE A 87 7.64 33.07 12.51
CA ILE A 87 7.10 34.34 12.00
C ILE A 87 8.22 35.28 11.53
N THR A 88 9.44 35.12 12.05
CA THR A 88 10.61 35.88 11.58
C THR A 88 11.14 35.34 10.26
N GLN A 89 11.10 34.02 10.07
CA GLN A 89 11.50 33.37 8.81
C GLN A 89 10.45 33.52 7.69
N TYR A 90 9.17 33.50 8.07
CA TYR A 90 8.03 33.52 7.16
C TYR A 90 7.05 34.62 7.55
N ASP A 91 6.57 35.41 6.58
CA ASP A 91 5.58 36.45 6.85
C ASP A 91 4.31 35.89 7.51
N LYS A 92 3.81 36.59 8.53
CA LYS A 92 2.61 36.18 9.28
C LYS A 92 1.42 35.83 8.38
N THR A 93 1.18 36.61 7.34
CA THR A 93 0.06 36.42 6.41
C THR A 93 0.21 35.11 5.66
N ARG A 94 1.42 34.81 5.18
CA ARG A 94 1.70 33.56 4.46
C ARG A 94 1.54 32.33 5.33
N VAL A 95 1.92 32.41 6.61
CA VAL A 95 1.72 31.29 7.54
C VAL A 95 0.23 31.04 7.78
N VAL A 96 -0.58 32.10 7.90
CA VAL A 96 -2.04 31.98 8.03
C VAL A 96 -2.65 31.39 6.76
N ASP A 97 -2.28 31.90 5.59
CA ASP A 97 -2.78 31.39 4.30
C ASP A 97 -2.41 29.91 4.12
N PHE A 98 -1.18 29.53 4.46
CA PHE A 98 -0.75 28.14 4.44
C PHE A 98 -1.59 27.25 5.34
N ILE A 99 -1.91 27.69 6.57
CA ILE A 99 -2.74 26.89 7.48
C ILE A 99 -4.15 26.73 6.92
N ILE A 100 -4.73 27.77 6.34
CA ILE A 100 -6.06 27.70 5.72
C ILE A 100 -6.06 26.73 4.53
N GLU A 101 -5.09 26.89 3.62
CA GLU A 101 -4.94 26.00 2.45
C GLU A 101 -4.71 24.55 2.89
N PHE A 102 -3.89 24.33 3.91
CA PHE A 102 -3.62 22.99 4.45
C PHE A 102 -4.91 22.33 4.96
N LEU A 103 -5.79 23.07 5.65
CA LEU A 103 -7.06 22.53 6.13
C LEU A 103 -7.98 22.10 4.98
N GLU A 104 -8.08 22.92 3.94
CA GLU A 104 -8.85 22.58 2.74
C GLU A 104 -8.28 21.35 2.01
N GLN A 105 -6.95 21.26 1.90
CA GLN A 105 -6.27 20.13 1.27
C GLN A 105 -6.48 18.83 2.05
N VAL A 106 -6.43 18.84 3.39
CA VAL A 106 -6.64 17.64 4.21
C VAL A 106 -8.05 17.07 4.03
N ASP A 107 -9.08 17.92 4.03
CA ASP A 107 -10.46 17.49 3.82
C ASP A 107 -10.68 16.88 2.42
N LYS A 108 -10.07 17.49 1.40
CA LYS A 108 -10.09 16.96 0.03
C LYS A 108 -9.36 15.63 -0.07
N GLU A 109 -8.17 15.52 0.51
CA GLU A 109 -7.35 14.29 0.48
C GLU A 109 -8.08 13.12 1.17
N ILE A 110 -8.74 13.36 2.31
CA ILE A 110 -9.54 12.31 2.99
C ILE A 110 -10.68 11.84 2.09
N SER A 111 -11.35 12.76 1.40
CA SER A 111 -12.44 12.44 0.47
C SER A 111 -11.95 11.64 -0.74
N GLU A 112 -10.81 12.02 -1.33
CA GLU A 112 -10.18 11.30 -2.44
C GLU A 112 -9.71 9.91 -2.02
N MET A 113 -9.07 9.77 -0.86
CA MET A 113 -8.68 8.48 -0.30
C MET A 113 -9.87 7.55 -0.09
N LYS A 114 -11.00 8.06 0.41
CA LYS A 114 -12.24 7.30 0.61
C LYS A 114 -12.79 6.77 -0.71
N LEU A 115 -12.88 7.63 -1.73
CA LEU A 115 -13.33 7.23 -3.07
C LEU A 115 -12.40 6.20 -3.70
N SER A 116 -11.09 6.40 -3.57
CA SER A 116 -10.06 5.46 -4.05
C SER A 116 -10.14 4.09 -3.36
N LEU A 117 -10.41 4.05 -2.05
CA LEU A 117 -10.62 2.79 -1.34
C LEU A 117 -11.86 2.06 -1.83
N ASN A 118 -12.99 2.76 -1.99
CA ASN A 118 -14.24 2.16 -2.47
C ASN A 118 -14.11 1.63 -3.90
N ALA A 119 -13.47 2.39 -4.79
CA ALA A 119 -13.20 1.95 -6.16
C ALA A 119 -12.34 0.69 -6.19
N ARG A 120 -11.24 0.66 -5.41
CA ARG A 120 -10.36 -0.51 -5.31
C ARG A 120 -11.08 -1.72 -4.72
N ALA A 121 -11.86 -1.53 -3.65
CA ALA A 121 -12.64 -2.61 -3.06
C ALA A 121 -13.62 -3.22 -4.07
N ARG A 122 -14.30 -2.39 -4.87
CA ARG A 122 -15.18 -2.84 -5.94
C ARG A 122 -14.44 -3.65 -7.01
N ILE A 123 -13.31 -3.15 -7.50
CA ILE A 123 -12.49 -3.86 -8.50
C ILE A 123 -12.02 -5.22 -7.96
N VAL A 124 -11.61 -5.27 -6.69
CA VAL A 124 -11.20 -6.51 -6.04
C VAL A 124 -12.37 -7.49 -5.94
N ALA A 125 -13.57 -7.03 -5.57
CA ALA A 125 -14.76 -7.88 -5.51
C ALA A 125 -15.17 -8.42 -6.89
N GLU A 126 -15.22 -7.57 -7.92
CA GLU A 126 -15.57 -7.96 -9.29
C GLU A 126 -14.55 -8.94 -9.88
N SER A 127 -13.25 -8.69 -9.66
CA SER A 127 -12.19 -9.60 -10.10
C SER A 127 -12.21 -10.94 -9.36
N TYR A 128 -12.57 -10.98 -8.08
CA TYR A 128 -12.69 -12.22 -7.32
C TYR A 128 -13.91 -13.05 -7.76
N LEU A 129 -15.06 -12.41 -7.93
CA LEU A 129 -16.29 -13.11 -8.33
C LEU A 129 -16.24 -13.61 -9.78
N SER A 130 -15.53 -12.91 -10.67
CA SER A 130 -15.35 -13.34 -12.06
C SER A 130 -14.37 -14.52 -12.24
N GLN A 131 -13.65 -14.92 -11.19
CA GLN A 131 -12.70 -16.04 -11.26
C GLN A 131 -13.36 -17.41 -11.25
N LEU A 132 -14.59 -17.54 -10.76
CA LEU A 132 -15.26 -18.82 -10.60
C LEU A 132 -16.54 -18.88 -11.43
N LEU A 133 -16.62 -19.89 -12.30
CA LEU A 133 -17.82 -20.20 -13.06
C LEU A 133 -18.26 -21.62 -12.71
N LEU A 134 -19.46 -21.72 -12.14
CA LEU A 134 -20.11 -22.98 -11.79
C LEU A 134 -21.28 -23.22 -12.74
N GLU A 135 -21.17 -24.25 -13.56
CA GLU A 135 -22.20 -24.69 -14.51
C GLU A 135 -22.76 -26.03 -14.01
N THR A 136 -23.96 -26.03 -13.44
CA THR A 136 -24.61 -27.25 -12.96
C THR A 136 -25.57 -27.81 -14.01
N SER A 137 -25.48 -29.10 -14.30
CA SER A 137 -26.48 -29.87 -15.04
C SER A 137 -26.96 -31.05 -14.19
N ALA A 138 -28.06 -31.70 -14.61
CA ALA A 138 -28.70 -32.78 -13.85
C ALA A 138 -27.72 -33.93 -13.47
N ASN A 139 -26.76 -34.23 -14.35
CA ASN A 139 -25.85 -35.38 -14.18
C ASN A 139 -24.37 -34.99 -14.03
N SER A 140 -24.04 -33.69 -14.09
CA SER A 140 -22.66 -33.22 -14.00
C SER A 140 -22.57 -31.78 -13.51
N CYS A 141 -21.50 -31.46 -12.79
CA CYS A 141 -21.12 -30.10 -12.44
C CYS A 141 -19.82 -29.74 -13.14
N ARG A 142 -19.78 -28.59 -13.79
CA ARG A 142 -18.57 -27.99 -14.34
C ARG A 142 -18.13 -26.86 -13.44
N ILE A 143 -16.86 -26.91 -13.03
CA ILE A 143 -16.25 -25.89 -12.18
C ILE A 143 -15.08 -25.35 -12.99
N SER A 144 -15.19 -24.11 -13.45
CA SER A 144 -14.10 -23.43 -14.18
C SER A 144 -13.54 -22.32 -13.32
N LEU A 145 -12.22 -22.26 -13.29
CA LEU A 145 -11.45 -21.39 -12.41
C LEU A 145 -10.42 -20.63 -13.22
N ARG A 146 -10.36 -19.32 -12.94
CA ARG A 146 -9.29 -18.45 -13.39
C ARG A 146 -8.37 -18.20 -12.20
N ILE A 147 -7.10 -18.50 -12.38
CA ILE A 147 -6.10 -18.29 -11.32
C ILE A 147 -5.83 -16.79 -11.22
N LYS A 148 -5.65 -16.28 -10.00
CA LYS A 148 -5.36 -14.87 -9.78
C LYS A 148 -3.99 -14.52 -10.37
N GLN A 149 -3.97 -13.54 -11.27
CA GLN A 149 -2.76 -13.08 -11.95
C GLN A 149 -2.56 -11.60 -11.60
N ALA A 150 -1.58 -11.30 -10.73
CA ALA A 150 -1.27 -9.92 -10.34
C ALA A 150 -0.16 -9.31 -11.21
N ASP A 151 0.81 -10.12 -11.63
CA ASP A 151 1.98 -9.69 -12.39
C ASP A 151 2.05 -10.38 -13.77
N ASP A 152 2.74 -9.75 -14.73
CA ASP A 152 2.99 -10.35 -16.07
C ASP A 152 3.73 -11.69 -15.97
N ILE A 153 4.61 -11.83 -14.99
CA ILE A 153 5.33 -13.09 -14.71
C ILE A 153 4.34 -14.17 -14.27
N GLU A 154 3.39 -13.84 -13.38
CA GLU A 154 2.38 -14.78 -12.93
C GLU A 154 1.48 -15.22 -14.07
N LYS A 155 1.12 -14.31 -15.00
CA LYS A 155 0.36 -14.66 -16.20
C LYS A 155 1.08 -15.70 -17.07
N ILE A 156 2.38 -15.55 -17.28
CA ILE A 156 3.20 -16.51 -18.04
C ILE A 156 3.31 -17.84 -17.29
N LEU A 157 3.54 -17.79 -15.97
CA LEU A 157 3.64 -18.99 -15.12
C LEU A 157 2.33 -19.77 -15.11
N CYS A 158 1.20 -19.09 -14.90
CA CYS A 158 -0.14 -19.69 -14.92
C CYS A 158 -0.40 -20.39 -16.25
N HIS A 159 -0.13 -19.74 -17.38
CA HIS A 159 -0.32 -20.34 -18.70
C HIS A 159 0.56 -21.59 -18.92
N LYS A 160 1.83 -21.57 -18.48
CA LYS A 160 2.72 -22.73 -18.58
C LYS A 160 2.30 -23.88 -17.66
N LEU A 161 1.92 -23.56 -16.42
CA LEU A 161 1.47 -24.55 -15.44
C LEU A 161 0.14 -25.18 -15.86
N ALA A 162 -0.84 -24.39 -16.30
CA ALA A 162 -2.11 -24.88 -16.81
C ALA A 162 -1.89 -25.85 -17.99
N ARG A 163 -1.01 -25.49 -18.94
CA ARG A 163 -0.64 -26.39 -20.04
C ARG A 163 0.02 -27.69 -19.57
N PHE A 164 0.86 -27.62 -18.55
CA PHE A 164 1.50 -28.80 -17.95
C PHE A 164 0.49 -29.72 -17.26
N LEU A 165 -0.47 -29.15 -16.52
CA LEU A 165 -1.56 -29.89 -15.87
C LEU A 165 -2.48 -30.54 -16.91
N MET A 166 -2.81 -29.84 -17.99
CA MET A 166 -3.61 -30.37 -19.10
C MET A 166 -2.94 -31.58 -19.77
N LEU A 167 -1.61 -31.54 -19.97
CA LEU A 167 -0.86 -32.67 -20.54
C LEU A 167 -0.86 -33.91 -19.62
N ARG A 168 -1.10 -33.73 -18.32
CA ARG A 168 -1.24 -34.82 -17.34
C ARG A 168 -2.69 -35.10 -16.96
N SER A 169 -3.66 -34.55 -17.66
CA SER A 169 -5.09 -34.73 -17.34
C SER A 169 -5.52 -36.20 -17.26
N ASP A 170 -4.83 -37.12 -17.93
CA ASP A 170 -5.14 -38.56 -17.87
C ASP A 170 -4.93 -39.18 -16.48
N SER A 171 -4.03 -38.61 -15.66
CA SER A 171 -3.89 -39.00 -14.25
C SER A 171 -4.92 -38.32 -13.35
N PHE A 172 -5.54 -37.22 -13.78
CA PHE A 172 -6.52 -36.45 -13.03
C PHE A 172 -7.91 -36.63 -13.63
N GLN A 173 -8.65 -37.65 -13.20
CA GLN A 173 -9.96 -38.04 -13.78
C GLN A 173 -11.00 -36.92 -13.89
N ILE A 174 -10.89 -35.87 -13.06
CA ILE A 174 -11.85 -34.76 -12.98
C ILE A 174 -11.43 -33.56 -13.86
N LEU A 175 -10.16 -33.47 -14.26
CA LEU A 175 -9.63 -32.29 -14.97
C LEU A 175 -9.83 -32.40 -16.48
N ARG A 176 -10.36 -31.35 -17.11
CA ARG A 176 -10.57 -31.32 -18.56
C ARG A 176 -9.25 -31.06 -19.30
N ARG A 177 -9.05 -31.78 -20.41
CA ARG A 177 -7.92 -31.57 -21.34
C ARG A 177 -7.92 -30.20 -22.01
N THR A 178 -9.09 -29.57 -22.13
CA THR A 178 -9.28 -28.24 -22.71
C THR A 178 -10.19 -27.41 -21.79
N PRO A 179 -9.70 -26.29 -21.25
CA PRO A 179 -10.53 -25.42 -20.43
C PRO A 179 -11.55 -24.67 -21.29
N ILE A 180 -12.58 -24.14 -20.63
CA ILE A 180 -13.52 -23.20 -21.25
C ILE A 180 -12.76 -21.91 -21.62
N PRO A 181 -13.06 -21.27 -22.76
CA PRO A 181 -12.44 -19.98 -23.10
C PRO A 181 -12.62 -18.98 -21.96
N ASN A 182 -11.57 -18.22 -21.67
CA ASN A 182 -11.47 -17.27 -20.55
C ASN A 182 -11.21 -17.88 -19.16
N PHE A 183 -11.06 -19.20 -19.04
CA PHE A 183 -10.65 -19.88 -17.80
C PHE A 183 -9.37 -20.68 -18.00
N ASP A 184 -8.56 -20.78 -16.95
CA ASP A 184 -7.27 -21.48 -17.01
C ASP A 184 -7.44 -22.97 -16.73
N LEU A 185 -8.31 -23.31 -15.78
CA LEU A 185 -8.61 -24.68 -15.39
C LEU A 185 -10.11 -24.94 -15.43
N SER A 186 -10.50 -26.12 -15.91
CA SER A 186 -11.90 -26.57 -15.88
C SER A 186 -11.98 -28.01 -15.38
N PHE A 187 -12.82 -28.23 -14.39
CA PHE A 187 -13.14 -29.53 -13.82
C PHE A 187 -14.51 -29.99 -14.30
N LEU A 188 -14.63 -31.27 -14.61
CA LEU A 188 -15.89 -31.94 -14.92
C LEU A 188 -16.16 -33.00 -13.85
N VAL A 189 -17.03 -32.68 -12.90
CA VAL A 189 -17.51 -33.63 -11.90
C VAL A 189 -18.76 -34.31 -12.46
N THR A 190 -18.68 -35.60 -12.71
CA THR A 190 -19.83 -36.41 -13.18
C THR A 190 -20.52 -37.09 -12.01
N TYR A 191 -21.76 -37.55 -12.21
CA TYR A 191 -22.45 -38.39 -11.22
C TYR A 191 -21.62 -39.62 -10.83
N HIS A 192 -20.96 -40.26 -11.80
CA HIS A 192 -20.11 -41.42 -11.56
C HIS A 192 -18.94 -41.13 -10.61
N THR A 193 -18.28 -39.97 -10.76
CA THR A 193 -17.22 -39.55 -9.83
C THR A 193 -17.77 -39.31 -8.41
N ILE A 194 -19.00 -38.80 -8.27
CA ILE A 194 -19.64 -38.58 -6.96
C ILE A 194 -20.06 -39.90 -6.30
N THR A 195 -20.40 -40.93 -7.09
CA THR A 195 -20.69 -42.26 -6.54
C THR A 195 -19.43 -43.02 -6.15
N GLN A 196 -18.30 -42.76 -6.82
CA GLN A 196 -17.01 -43.37 -6.47
C GLN A 196 -16.33 -42.67 -5.29
N TYR A 197 -16.46 -41.35 -5.23
CA TYR A 197 -15.87 -40.50 -4.20
C TYR A 197 -16.96 -39.65 -3.56
N ASP A 198 -17.10 -39.69 -2.25
CA ASP A 198 -18.08 -38.88 -1.53
C ASP A 198 -17.99 -37.40 -1.90
N LYS A 199 -19.14 -36.72 -1.92
CA LYS A 199 -19.24 -35.29 -2.31
C LYS A 199 -18.27 -34.40 -1.54
N THR A 200 -18.12 -34.63 -0.23
CA THR A 200 -17.19 -33.88 0.63
C THR A 200 -15.75 -34.06 0.17
N ARG A 201 -15.33 -35.30 -0.08
CA ARG A 201 -13.97 -35.62 -0.54
C ARG A 201 -13.64 -34.99 -1.89
N VAL A 202 -14.60 -34.94 -2.82
CA VAL A 202 -14.38 -34.28 -4.11
C VAL A 202 -14.17 -32.77 -3.93
N VAL A 203 -14.94 -32.13 -3.04
CA VAL A 203 -14.77 -30.70 -2.73
C VAL A 203 -13.44 -30.46 -2.03
N ASP A 204 -13.10 -31.27 -1.03
CA ASP A 204 -11.84 -31.17 -0.29
C ASP A 204 -10.64 -31.35 -1.22
N PHE A 205 -10.71 -32.33 -2.13
CA PHE A 205 -9.69 -32.53 -3.17
C PHE A 205 -9.54 -31.31 -4.08
N ILE A 206 -10.64 -30.69 -4.51
CA ILE A 206 -10.56 -29.49 -5.36
C ILE A 206 -9.93 -28.32 -4.59
N ILE A 207 -10.26 -28.15 -3.31
CA ILE A 207 -9.67 -27.10 -2.47
C ILE A 207 -8.16 -27.35 -2.29
N GLU A 208 -7.77 -28.57 -1.91
CA GLU A 208 -6.37 -28.94 -1.72
C GLU A 208 -5.57 -28.80 -3.03
N PHE A 209 -6.16 -29.21 -4.16
CA PHE A 209 -5.54 -29.04 -5.48
C PHE A 209 -5.31 -27.57 -5.82
N LEU A 210 -6.27 -26.69 -5.52
CA LEU A 210 -6.12 -25.25 -5.76
C LEU A 210 -5.05 -24.63 -4.87
N GLU A 211 -5.01 -25.00 -3.59
CA GLU A 211 -3.96 -24.55 -2.67
C GLU A 211 -2.57 -25.02 -3.14
N GLN A 212 -2.47 -26.26 -3.65
CA GLN A 212 -1.24 -26.80 -4.19
C GLN A 212 -0.77 -26.03 -5.44
N VAL A 213 -1.69 -25.68 -6.35
CA VAL A 213 -1.39 -24.88 -7.55
C VAL A 213 -0.92 -23.47 -7.16
N ASP A 214 -1.59 -22.81 -6.22
CA ASP A 214 -1.21 -21.47 -5.75
C ASP A 214 0.16 -21.47 -5.07
N LYS A 215 0.46 -22.52 -4.29
CA LYS A 215 1.77 -22.72 -3.68
C LYS A 215 2.85 -22.95 -4.75
N GLU A 216 2.60 -23.79 -5.75
CA GLU A 216 3.55 -24.07 -6.83
C GLU A 216 3.87 -22.80 -7.64
N ILE A 217 2.87 -21.96 -7.93
CA ILE A 217 3.07 -20.66 -8.58
C ILE A 217 3.94 -19.73 -7.74
N SER A 218 3.69 -19.67 -6.43
CA SER A 218 4.45 -18.83 -5.50
C SER A 218 5.92 -19.28 -5.42
N GLU A 219 6.16 -20.57 -5.33
CA GLU A 219 7.51 -21.16 -5.33
C GLU A 219 8.24 -20.91 -6.65
N MET A 220 7.57 -21.11 -7.79
CA MET A 220 8.13 -20.81 -9.11
C MET A 220 8.51 -19.33 -9.23
N LYS A 221 7.66 -18.40 -8.76
CA LYS A 221 7.92 -16.95 -8.77
C LYS A 221 9.16 -16.59 -7.94
N LEU A 222 9.26 -17.12 -6.72
CA LEU A 222 10.43 -16.93 -5.86
C LEU A 222 11.72 -17.46 -6.52
N SER A 223 11.65 -18.64 -7.12
CA SER A 223 12.80 -19.26 -7.79
C SER A 223 13.28 -18.45 -9.00
N LEU A 224 12.35 -17.89 -9.78
CA LEU A 224 12.66 -17.03 -10.93
C LEU A 224 13.30 -15.72 -10.49
N ASN A 225 12.74 -15.07 -9.47
CA ASN A 225 13.30 -13.83 -8.94
C ASN A 225 14.71 -14.03 -8.37
N ALA A 226 14.94 -15.14 -7.66
CA ALA A 226 16.27 -15.49 -7.17
C ALA A 226 17.28 -15.72 -8.32
N ARG A 227 16.88 -16.45 -9.37
CA ARG A 227 17.73 -16.67 -10.55
C ARG A 227 18.02 -15.38 -11.30
N ALA A 228 17.00 -14.55 -11.53
CA ALA A 228 17.17 -13.26 -12.20
C ALA A 228 18.15 -12.36 -11.43
N ARG A 229 18.08 -12.37 -10.09
CA ARG A 229 19.03 -11.66 -9.23
C ARG A 229 20.46 -12.17 -9.38
N ILE A 230 20.68 -13.49 -9.32
CA ILE A 230 22.01 -14.09 -9.48
C ILE A 230 22.61 -13.72 -10.84
N VAL A 231 21.79 -13.80 -11.89
CA VAL A 231 22.21 -13.43 -13.25
C VAL A 231 22.58 -11.95 -13.31
N ALA A 232 21.77 -11.05 -12.75
CA ALA A 232 22.07 -9.62 -12.69
C ALA A 232 23.37 -9.31 -11.92
N GLU A 233 23.58 -9.95 -10.77
CA GLU A 233 24.82 -9.83 -9.98
C GLU A 233 26.04 -10.30 -10.79
N SER A 234 25.92 -11.40 -11.54
CA SER A 234 27.00 -11.89 -12.40
C SER A 234 27.33 -10.94 -13.56
N TYR A 235 26.33 -10.35 -14.22
CA TYR A 235 26.53 -9.36 -15.28
C TYR A 235 27.16 -8.07 -14.74
N LEU A 236 26.69 -7.56 -13.60
CA LEU A 236 27.28 -6.38 -12.98
C LEU A 236 28.73 -6.62 -12.57
N SER A 237 29.05 -7.80 -12.01
CA SER A 237 30.43 -8.16 -11.69
C SER A 237 31.33 -8.16 -12.93
N GLN A 238 30.85 -8.69 -14.06
CA GLN A 238 31.60 -8.67 -15.33
C GLN A 238 31.81 -7.25 -15.85
N VAL A 239 30.78 -6.39 -15.79
CA VAL A 239 30.88 -4.98 -16.21
C VAL A 239 31.84 -4.21 -15.30
N THR A 240 31.81 -4.44 -13.99
CA THR A 240 32.77 -3.79 -13.07
C THR A 240 34.21 -4.24 -13.33
N LEU A 241 34.42 -5.53 -13.62
CA LEU A 241 35.73 -6.06 -13.97
C LEU A 241 36.25 -5.46 -15.28
N THR A 242 35.43 -5.42 -16.33
CA THR A 242 35.84 -4.82 -17.61
C THR A 242 36.14 -3.33 -17.48
N PHE A 243 35.35 -2.59 -16.68
CA PHE A 243 35.61 -1.17 -16.42
C PHE A 243 36.94 -0.95 -15.68
N PHE A 244 37.25 -1.81 -14.71
CA PHE A 244 38.53 -1.78 -13.97
C PHE A 244 39.73 -2.04 -14.89
N PHE A 245 39.61 -2.93 -15.88
CA PHE A 245 40.67 -3.19 -16.86
C PHE A 245 40.85 -2.08 -17.90
N ILE A 246 39.78 -1.36 -18.28
CA ILE A 246 39.85 -0.28 -19.29
C ILE A 246 40.41 1.02 -18.68
N PHE A 247 40.17 1.29 -17.39
CA PHE A 247 40.64 2.51 -16.73
C PHE A 247 41.46 2.21 -15.45
N PRO A 248 42.71 1.73 -15.59
CA PRO A 248 43.54 1.33 -14.43
C PRO A 248 44.01 2.51 -13.54
N TYR A 249 43.90 3.76 -14.01
CA TYR A 249 44.39 4.95 -13.29
C TYR A 249 43.28 5.81 -12.65
N LEU A 250 42.00 5.49 -12.89
CA LEU A 250 40.90 6.13 -12.18
C LEU A 250 40.68 5.37 -10.86
N ALA A 251 41.54 5.66 -9.87
CA ALA A 251 41.36 5.24 -8.49
C ALA A 251 40.18 6.00 -7.85
N PHE A 252 38.97 5.80 -8.37
CA PHE A 252 37.75 6.11 -7.65
C PHE A 252 37.34 4.86 -6.87
N PRO A 253 37.04 4.96 -5.56
CA PRO A 253 36.34 3.89 -4.89
C PRO A 253 34.91 3.91 -5.44
N PHE A 254 34.66 3.26 -6.57
CA PHE A 254 33.33 2.84 -6.96
C PHE A 254 32.91 1.70 -6.02
N THR A 255 32.69 2.03 -4.75
CA THR A 255 31.69 1.34 -3.96
C THR A 255 30.36 1.61 -4.67
N PHE A 256 30.03 0.76 -5.64
CA PHE A 256 28.64 0.52 -5.98
C PHE A 256 28.01 -0.01 -4.69
N PHE A 257 27.47 0.93 -3.90
CA PHE A 257 26.53 0.64 -2.83
C PHE A 257 25.29 0.10 -3.54
N CYS A 258 25.37 -1.16 -3.97
CA CYS A 258 24.22 -1.94 -4.36
C CYS A 258 23.33 -1.93 -3.11
N THR A 259 22.21 -1.21 -3.18
CA THR A 259 21.32 -0.87 -2.08
C THR A 259 20.81 -2.13 -1.39
N ARG A 260 21.62 -2.67 -0.50
CA ARG A 260 21.23 -3.56 0.59
C ARG A 260 20.72 -2.67 1.72
N ASN A 261 19.70 -1.87 1.43
CA ASN A 261 18.82 -1.18 2.39
C ASN A 261 17.81 -0.34 1.60
N PHE A 262 16.63 -0.92 1.37
CA PHE A 262 15.39 -0.15 1.30
C PHE A 262 15.11 0.34 2.73
N SER A 263 15.78 1.40 3.17
CA SER A 263 15.35 2.29 4.26
C SER A 263 16.46 3.25 4.63
N ASN A 264 16.08 4.54 4.63
CA ASN A 264 16.66 5.66 5.35
C ASN A 264 17.88 6.39 4.77
N SER A 265 17.76 7.72 4.90
CA SER A 265 18.73 8.82 4.79
C SER A 265 19.20 9.25 3.40
N PHE A 266 18.49 10.22 2.82
CA PHE A 266 19.09 11.31 2.03
C PHE A 266 19.24 12.54 2.95
N PRO A 267 20.40 13.23 2.96
CA PRO A 267 20.45 14.62 3.35
C PRO A 267 20.55 15.54 2.12
N ASN A 268 19.73 16.58 2.18
CA ASN A 268 19.86 17.92 1.60
C ASN A 268 19.11 18.30 0.31
N PRO A 269 18.68 19.59 0.28
CA PRO A 269 17.42 20.01 -0.30
C PRO A 269 17.61 20.64 -1.67
N LEU A 270 16.48 20.97 -2.31
CA LEU A 270 16.35 21.57 -3.64
C LEU A 270 16.49 20.56 -4.78
N PHE A 271 15.38 19.97 -5.19
CA PHE A 271 14.74 20.31 -6.48
C PHE A 271 13.60 19.31 -6.77
N PHE A 272 12.51 19.87 -7.30
CA PHE A 272 11.35 19.22 -7.89
C PHE A 272 10.33 18.51 -6.98
N LEU A 273 9.40 19.36 -6.52
CA LEU A 273 7.97 19.17 -6.76
C LEU A 273 7.73 18.50 -8.14
N SER A 274 7.35 17.23 -8.16
CA SER A 274 6.46 16.68 -9.18
C SER A 274 5.79 15.46 -8.61
N ILE A 275 4.71 15.73 -7.88
CA ILE A 275 3.63 14.76 -7.68
C ILE A 275 2.96 14.60 -9.04
N ARG A 276 3.13 13.43 -9.65
CA ARG A 276 2.17 12.92 -10.63
C ARG A 276 2.03 11.41 -10.42
N ILE A 277 0.89 11.08 -9.81
CA ILE A 277 0.05 9.86 -9.88
C ILE A 277 0.78 8.58 -10.27
#